data_AF-A0A955N6L8-F1
#
_entry.id   AF-A0A955N6L8-F1
#
_cell.length_a   1.000
_cell.length_b   1.000
_cell.length_c   1.000
_cell.angle_alpha   90.00
_cell.angle_beta   90.00
_cell.angle_gamma   90.00
#
_symmetry.space_group_name_H-M   'P 1'
#
loop_
_entity.id
_entity.type
_entity.pdbx_description
1 polymer ?
#
loop_
_entity_poly.entity_id
_entity_poly.type
_entity_poly.pdbx_seq_one_letter_code
_entity_poly.pdbx_strand_id
1 'polypeptide(L)'
;MATPFIGWANVDHDVITDKDMTIAIESRFLIDPIVPSNEIDVHTDKGIVTLSGEVPTLLAKERAGKIVASIRGVKALINTIGVQPDIHVGDKDLRLSVFTALAEDPAADSYEITVAVEQGRVTLTGTVESWQEKQLTEEVVKSVKGVRSLRSRIHVNPMASRPDSEIEAEILRRLQSDVWVHESLIGMMVEKGHVTLTGTVGSLAEKHSAYTDAWVSGVIEVNVDPLTVEWWARDRMLRNPQDLFSSDTRTARAIRTALEYDPRIERAGIDVRVIDGTAILTGIVNNTAAKHAAEETTMNTVGVWRVRNFIKVRPTIRLTDQELENRVRAALDRHPLIDPYEIKISARNGKVSLEGYLYSAAKISQIVRTAERVKGVTDVVNYLQIQSPGKQDEEIWEEIRRAFWWDPHLYDQDITVIVSNGIVTLEGTIPSIVEWRLARELAKESGGERVHNRLTVQYGPGFYST
;
A
#
# COMPACT_ATOMS: atom_id res chain seq x y z
N MET A 1 -25.13 24.97 17.31
CA MET A 1 -24.55 23.79 17.98
C MET A 1 -25.18 22.58 17.33
N ALA A 2 -24.47 21.91 16.42
CA ALA A 2 -24.95 20.69 15.80
C ALA A 2 -24.82 19.54 16.81
N THR A 3 -25.89 18.77 17.00
CA THR A 3 -25.93 17.58 17.85
C THR A 3 -25.08 16.46 17.21
N PRO A 4 -24.17 15.81 17.96
CA PRO A 4 -23.41 14.68 17.44
C PRO A 4 -24.34 13.49 17.17
N PHE A 5 -24.18 12.86 16.00
CA PHE A 5 -24.90 11.63 15.66
C PHE A 5 -24.26 10.41 16.35
N ILE A 6 -25.09 9.63 17.03
CA ILE A 6 -24.76 8.38 17.70
C ILE A 6 -25.91 7.39 17.40
N GLY A 7 -25.80 6.59 16.34
CA GLY A 7 -26.61 5.39 16.07
C GLY A 7 -25.67 4.22 15.75
N TRP A 8 -25.98 2.91 15.73
CA TRP A 8 -27.13 2.11 16.16
C TRP A 8 -26.60 0.90 16.97
N ALA A 9 -27.52 0.15 17.56
CA ALA A 9 -27.29 -1.08 18.33
C ALA A 9 -27.01 -2.31 17.44
N ASN A 10 -26.23 -3.24 18.00
CA ASN A 10 -26.02 -4.66 17.64
C ASN A 10 -26.81 -5.19 16.43
N VAL A 11 -26.10 -5.42 15.32
CA VAL A 11 -26.53 -6.35 14.27
C VAL A 11 -25.91 -7.71 14.64
N ASP A 12 -26.71 -8.78 14.71
CA ASP A 12 -26.17 -10.13 14.94
C ASP A 12 -25.15 -10.49 13.85
N HIS A 13 -23.91 -10.73 14.27
CA HIS A 13 -22.70 -10.72 13.43
C HIS A 13 -22.26 -12.10 12.89
N ASP A 14 -23.09 -13.13 12.96
CA ASP A 14 -22.60 -14.50 12.77
C ASP A 14 -22.53 -14.98 11.29
N VAL A 15 -23.14 -14.26 10.33
CA VAL A 15 -23.10 -14.67 8.91
C VAL A 15 -23.00 -13.46 7.97
N ILE A 16 -21.85 -13.32 7.29
CA ILE A 16 -21.66 -12.41 6.17
C ILE A 16 -22.23 -13.06 4.90
N THR A 17 -23.24 -12.46 4.27
CA THR A 17 -23.80 -12.98 3.01
C THR A 17 -23.09 -12.39 1.79
N ASP A 18 -23.19 -13.08 0.65
CA ASP A 18 -22.68 -12.58 -0.64
C ASP A 18 -23.28 -11.22 -1.02
N LYS A 19 -24.55 -11.01 -0.68
CA LYS A 19 -25.24 -9.74 -0.91
C LYS A 19 -24.63 -8.62 -0.07
N ASP A 20 -24.31 -8.88 1.20
CA ASP A 20 -23.69 -7.89 2.08
C ASP A 20 -22.28 -7.52 1.57
N MET A 21 -21.51 -8.52 1.12
CA MET A 21 -20.21 -8.29 0.49
C MET A 21 -20.33 -7.44 -0.79
N THR A 22 -21.27 -7.76 -1.68
CA THR A 22 -21.51 -6.96 -2.88
C THR A 22 -21.84 -5.51 -2.52
N ILE A 23 -22.75 -5.28 -1.57
CA ILE A 23 -23.10 -3.92 -1.11
C ILE A 23 -21.87 -3.19 -0.56
N ALA A 24 -21.03 -3.87 0.22
CA ALA A 24 -19.80 -3.30 0.77
C ALA A 24 -18.81 -2.88 -0.31
N ILE A 25 -18.61 -3.74 -1.32
CA ILE A 25 -17.73 -3.48 -2.46
C ILE A 25 -18.23 -2.28 -3.27
N GLU A 26 -19.50 -2.30 -3.66
CA GLU A 26 -20.13 -1.22 -4.44
C GLU A 26 -20.05 0.12 -3.70
N SER A 27 -20.29 0.11 -2.38
CA SER A 27 -20.17 1.30 -1.55
C SER A 27 -18.74 1.85 -1.54
N ARG A 28 -17.73 0.98 -1.41
CA ARG A 28 -16.31 1.38 -1.46
C ARG A 28 -15.92 1.91 -2.84
N PHE A 29 -16.39 1.30 -3.92
CA PHE A 29 -16.14 1.78 -5.28
C PHE A 29 -16.78 3.15 -5.53
N LEU A 30 -17.98 3.39 -5.02
CA LEU A 30 -18.69 4.66 -5.19
C LEU A 30 -17.92 5.85 -4.62
N ILE A 31 -17.20 5.65 -3.51
CA ILE A 31 -16.42 6.70 -2.85
C ILE A 31 -14.95 6.73 -3.25
N ASP A 32 -14.45 5.69 -3.93
CA ASP A 32 -13.06 5.65 -4.37
C ASP A 32 -12.87 6.45 -5.67
N PRO A 33 -12.08 7.52 -5.65
CA PRO A 33 -11.94 8.44 -6.78
C PRO A 33 -11.08 7.89 -7.91
N ILE A 34 -10.46 6.72 -7.74
CA ILE A 34 -9.65 6.02 -8.74
C ILE A 34 -10.51 4.98 -9.48
N VAL A 35 -11.55 4.46 -8.83
CA VAL A 35 -12.37 3.36 -9.35
C VAL A 35 -13.66 3.92 -9.96
N PRO A 36 -13.87 3.80 -11.28
CA PRO A 36 -15.13 4.21 -11.91
C PRO A 36 -16.21 3.17 -11.62
N SER A 37 -16.87 3.28 -10.46
CA SER A 37 -17.89 2.32 -10.00
C SER A 37 -18.96 2.00 -11.05
N ASN A 38 -19.39 2.98 -11.83
CA ASN A 38 -20.42 2.83 -12.87
C ASN A 38 -19.97 2.02 -14.09
N GLU A 39 -18.68 1.71 -14.21
CA GLU A 39 -18.12 0.92 -15.32
C GLU A 39 -17.71 -0.50 -14.89
N ILE A 40 -17.92 -0.85 -13.62
CA ILE A 40 -17.53 -2.13 -13.04
C ILE A 40 -18.77 -2.84 -12.49
N ASP A 41 -19.01 -4.05 -12.98
CA ASP A 41 -20.01 -4.95 -12.43
C ASP A 41 -19.39 -5.85 -11.36
N VAL A 42 -20.09 -6.01 -10.23
CA VAL A 42 -19.69 -6.88 -9.12
C VAL A 42 -20.66 -8.05 -8.99
N HIS A 43 -20.14 -9.28 -9.08
CA HIS A 43 -20.90 -10.50 -8.77
C HIS A 43 -20.21 -11.29 -7.67
N THR A 44 -20.97 -11.72 -6.66
CA THR A 44 -20.44 -12.51 -5.54
C THR A 44 -21.22 -13.82 -5.43
N ASP A 45 -20.50 -14.95 -5.42
CA ASP A 45 -21.04 -16.28 -5.15
C ASP A 45 -20.11 -17.03 -4.19
N LYS A 46 -20.63 -17.41 -3.02
CA LYS A 46 -19.92 -18.16 -1.97
C LYS A 46 -18.59 -17.51 -1.56
N GLY A 47 -18.58 -16.19 -1.46
CA GLY A 47 -17.38 -15.39 -1.16
C GLY A 47 -16.38 -15.27 -2.32
N ILE A 48 -16.68 -15.79 -3.50
CA ILE A 48 -15.90 -15.56 -4.72
C ILE A 48 -16.47 -14.33 -5.42
N VAL A 49 -15.67 -13.26 -5.48
CA VAL A 49 -16.06 -12.03 -6.17
C VAL A 49 -15.53 -12.07 -7.59
N THR A 50 -16.40 -11.84 -8.56
CA THR A 50 -16.04 -11.60 -9.96
C THR A 50 -16.26 -10.13 -10.29
N LEU A 51 -15.21 -9.49 -10.80
CA LEU A 51 -15.28 -8.14 -11.34
C LEU A 51 -15.24 -8.19 -12.86
N SER A 52 -16.16 -7.51 -13.53
CA SER A 52 -16.21 -7.34 -14.99
C SER A 52 -16.50 -5.89 -15.36
N GLY A 53 -16.35 -5.55 -16.64
CA GLY A 53 -16.54 -4.18 -17.14
C GLY A 53 -15.29 -3.66 -17.86
N GLU A 54 -15.23 -2.35 -18.09
CA GLU A 54 -14.08 -1.67 -18.70
C GLU A 54 -13.68 -0.49 -17.83
N VAL A 55 -12.39 -0.19 -17.71
CA VAL A 55 -11.90 0.98 -16.97
C VAL A 55 -10.83 1.71 -17.78
N PRO A 56 -10.62 3.02 -17.58
CA PRO A 56 -9.69 3.79 -18.40
C PRO A 56 -8.22 3.45 -18.13
N THR A 57 -7.90 2.84 -16.98
CA THR A 57 -6.50 2.70 -16.55
C THR A 57 -6.25 1.36 -15.87
N LEU A 58 -5.05 0.80 -16.08
CA LEU A 58 -4.63 -0.42 -15.39
C LEU A 58 -4.59 -0.23 -13.86
N LEU A 59 -4.26 0.98 -13.41
CA LEU A 59 -4.27 1.35 -11.99
C LEU A 59 -5.69 1.28 -11.37
N ALA A 60 -6.73 1.72 -12.09
CA ALA A 60 -8.12 1.59 -11.64
C ALA A 60 -8.53 0.11 -11.49
N LYS A 61 -8.17 -0.72 -12.48
CA LYS A 61 -8.38 -2.17 -12.42
C LYS A 61 -7.72 -2.81 -11.20
N GLU A 62 -6.48 -2.41 -10.89
CA GLU A 62 -5.76 -2.93 -9.73
C GLU A 62 -6.31 -2.40 -8.40
N ARG A 63 -6.67 -1.12 -8.33
CA ARG A 63 -7.30 -0.53 -7.14
C ARG A 63 -8.61 -1.22 -6.81
N ALA A 64 -9.46 -1.49 -7.81
CA ALA A 64 -10.69 -2.26 -7.63
C ALA A 64 -10.40 -3.65 -7.02
N GLY A 65 -9.37 -4.35 -7.51
CA GLY A 65 -8.96 -5.64 -6.95
C GLY A 65 -8.43 -5.55 -5.52
N LYS A 66 -7.61 -4.53 -5.19
CA LYS A 66 -7.09 -4.30 -3.84
C LYS A 66 -8.21 -4.01 -2.84
N ILE A 67 -9.20 -3.20 -3.22
CA ILE A 67 -10.38 -2.92 -2.39
C ILE A 67 -11.16 -4.21 -2.13
N VAL A 68 -11.45 -5.01 -3.15
CA VAL A 68 -12.18 -6.27 -2.97
C VAL A 68 -11.42 -7.25 -2.09
N ALA A 69 -10.10 -7.36 -2.26
CA ALA A 69 -9.26 -8.23 -1.45
C ALA A 69 -9.24 -7.83 0.04
N SER A 70 -9.52 -6.56 0.34
CA SER A 70 -9.66 -6.03 1.69
C SER A 70 -11.11 -5.98 2.19
N ILE A 71 -12.07 -6.69 1.57
CA ILE A 71 -13.42 -6.81 2.13
C ILE A 71 -13.51 -8.11 2.94
N ARG A 72 -13.95 -7.97 4.21
CA ARG A 72 -14.23 -9.11 5.08
C ARG A 72 -15.23 -10.09 4.42
N GLY A 73 -14.90 -11.38 4.43
CA GLY A 73 -15.72 -12.44 3.83
C GLY A 73 -15.31 -12.85 2.42
N VAL A 74 -14.57 -12.01 1.69
CA VAL A 74 -14.10 -12.32 0.33
C VAL A 74 -13.01 -13.40 0.41
N LYS A 75 -13.28 -14.55 -0.23
CA LYS A 75 -12.40 -15.72 -0.27
C LYS A 75 -11.50 -15.75 -1.50
N ALA A 76 -12.01 -15.26 -2.63
CA ALA A 76 -11.28 -15.22 -3.89
C ALA A 76 -11.79 -14.07 -4.77
N LEU A 77 -10.91 -13.60 -5.66
CA LEU A 77 -11.21 -12.55 -6.62
C LEU A 77 -10.88 -13.04 -8.04
N ILE A 78 -11.86 -12.95 -8.93
CA ILE A 78 -11.72 -13.15 -10.37
C ILE A 78 -11.87 -11.77 -11.04
N ASN A 79 -10.75 -11.13 -11.39
CA ASN A 79 -10.75 -9.80 -11.99
C ASN A 79 -10.64 -9.87 -13.53
N THR A 80 -11.81 -9.79 -14.20
CA THR A 80 -11.94 -9.82 -15.67
C THR A 80 -12.11 -8.44 -16.30
N ILE A 81 -12.00 -7.36 -15.52
CA ILE A 81 -12.10 -5.98 -16.00
C ILE A 81 -11.17 -5.74 -17.21
N GLY A 82 -11.70 -5.21 -18.30
CA GLY A 82 -10.94 -4.71 -19.44
C GLY A 82 -10.32 -3.34 -19.16
N VAL A 83 -9.20 -3.01 -19.81
CA VAL A 83 -8.61 -1.65 -19.72
C VAL A 83 -8.72 -0.98 -21.07
N GLN A 84 -9.49 0.09 -21.13
CA GLN A 84 -9.77 0.86 -22.33
C GLN A 84 -9.46 2.35 -22.08
N PRO A 85 -8.20 2.80 -22.30
CA PRO A 85 -7.80 4.17 -22.04
C PRO A 85 -8.56 5.19 -22.88
N ASP A 86 -9.00 6.26 -22.24
CA ASP A 86 -9.65 7.41 -22.86
C ASP A 86 -8.75 8.11 -23.89
N ILE A 87 -7.45 8.10 -23.61
CA ILE A 87 -6.42 8.70 -24.45
C ILE A 87 -5.62 7.60 -25.12
N HIS A 88 -5.69 7.55 -26.44
CA HIS A 88 -4.86 6.66 -27.23
C HIS A 88 -3.45 7.25 -27.37
N VAL A 89 -2.49 6.65 -26.67
CA VAL A 89 -1.06 6.93 -26.83
C VAL A 89 -0.52 5.95 -27.86
N GLY A 90 0.11 6.44 -28.93
CA GLY A 90 0.72 5.57 -29.93
C GLY A 90 1.82 4.70 -29.32
N ASP A 91 1.97 3.45 -29.76
CA ASP A 91 2.87 2.46 -29.13
C ASP A 91 4.32 2.93 -29.02
N LYS A 92 4.80 3.74 -29.98
CA LYS A 92 6.15 4.33 -29.94
C LYS A 92 6.30 5.31 -28.77
N ASP A 93 5.32 6.18 -28.58
CA ASP A 93 5.32 7.19 -27.52
C ASP A 93 5.08 6.53 -26.17
N LEU A 94 4.19 5.53 -26.12
CA LEU A 94 3.96 4.73 -24.91
C LEU A 94 5.24 3.97 -24.50
N ARG A 95 5.93 3.33 -25.46
CA ARG A 95 7.22 2.68 -25.19
C ARG A 95 8.24 3.67 -24.62
N LEU A 96 8.33 4.88 -25.19
CA LEU A 96 9.22 5.92 -24.69
C LEU A 96 8.82 6.37 -23.28
N SER A 97 7.54 6.57 -23.01
CA SER A 97 7.03 6.93 -21.68
C SER A 97 7.35 5.88 -20.64
N VAL A 98 7.14 4.60 -20.96
CA VAL A 98 7.47 3.46 -20.08
C VAL A 98 8.97 3.38 -19.82
N PHE A 99 9.80 3.46 -20.88
CA PHE A 99 11.25 3.44 -20.73
C PHE A 99 11.75 4.61 -19.88
N THR A 100 11.24 5.82 -20.14
CA THR A 100 11.63 7.00 -19.37
C THR A 100 11.16 6.91 -17.92
N ALA A 101 9.97 6.37 -17.65
CA ALA A 101 9.48 6.19 -16.28
C ALA A 101 10.39 5.26 -15.48
N LEU A 102 10.80 4.12 -16.06
CA LEU A 102 11.76 3.20 -15.42
C LEU A 102 13.14 3.86 -15.22
N ALA A 103 13.64 4.57 -16.24
CA ALA A 103 14.95 5.22 -16.16
C ALA A 103 14.98 6.41 -15.16
N GLU A 104 13.85 7.06 -14.91
CA GLU A 104 13.74 8.18 -13.97
C GLU A 104 13.41 7.75 -12.54
N ASP A 105 12.98 6.51 -12.34
CA ASP A 105 12.73 5.95 -11.03
C ASP A 105 14.04 5.51 -10.36
N PRO A 106 14.48 6.13 -9.25
CA PRO A 106 15.73 5.79 -8.59
C PRO A 106 15.83 4.34 -8.14
N ALA A 107 14.68 3.69 -7.94
CA ALA A 107 14.63 2.33 -7.47
C ALA A 107 14.43 1.32 -8.61
N ALA A 108 14.26 1.76 -9.87
CA ALA A 108 14.13 0.85 -11.02
C ALA A 108 15.11 1.11 -12.18
N ASP A 109 15.96 2.13 -12.07
CA ASP A 109 16.83 2.61 -13.13
C ASP A 109 18.01 1.70 -13.49
N SER A 110 18.39 0.81 -12.60
CA SER A 110 19.58 -0.06 -12.72
C SER A 110 19.27 -1.41 -13.36
N TYR A 111 18.00 -1.72 -13.61
CA TYR A 111 17.58 -3.03 -14.09
C TYR A 111 17.72 -3.14 -15.62
N GLU A 112 18.31 -4.24 -16.09
CA GLU A 112 18.43 -4.55 -17.51
C GLU A 112 17.09 -5.06 -18.08
N ILE A 113 16.14 -4.15 -18.26
CA ILE A 113 14.79 -4.44 -18.73
C ILE A 113 14.58 -3.95 -20.16
N THR A 114 14.17 -4.86 -21.03
CA THR A 114 13.69 -4.56 -22.38
C THR A 114 12.18 -4.41 -22.38
N VAL A 115 11.70 -3.31 -22.97
CA VAL A 115 10.28 -2.96 -23.08
C VAL A 115 9.83 -3.13 -24.54
N ALA A 116 8.80 -3.95 -24.76
CA ALA A 116 8.07 -4.03 -26.02
C ALA A 116 6.62 -3.55 -25.81
N VAL A 117 6.05 -2.86 -26.80
CA VAL A 117 4.68 -2.34 -26.74
C VAL A 117 3.96 -2.67 -28.04
N GLU A 118 2.77 -3.24 -27.92
CA GLU A 118 1.89 -3.54 -29.05
C GLU A 118 0.43 -3.31 -28.64
N GLN A 119 -0.26 -2.39 -29.32
CA GLN A 119 -1.64 -1.99 -29.06
C GLN A 119 -1.89 -1.63 -27.58
N GLY A 120 -0.98 -0.86 -26.97
CA GLY A 120 -1.04 -0.51 -25.55
C GLY A 120 -0.71 -1.65 -24.58
N ARG A 121 -0.38 -2.85 -25.06
CA ARG A 121 0.07 -3.98 -24.23
C ARG A 121 1.57 -3.94 -24.09
N VAL A 122 2.05 -3.81 -22.85
CA VAL A 122 3.48 -3.76 -22.54
C VAL A 122 3.96 -5.17 -22.20
N THR A 123 5.07 -5.58 -22.81
CA THR A 123 5.80 -6.79 -22.44
C THR A 123 7.17 -6.41 -21.90
N LEU A 124 7.48 -6.87 -20.69
CA LEU A 124 8.80 -6.71 -20.07
C LEU A 124 9.57 -8.02 -20.16
N THR A 125 10.83 -7.94 -20.54
CA THR A 125 11.78 -9.06 -20.60
C THR A 125 13.12 -8.62 -20.03
N GLY A 126 13.82 -9.50 -19.32
CA GLY A 126 15.09 -9.18 -18.69
C GLY A 126 15.33 -10.08 -17.48
N THR A 127 16.36 -9.75 -16.71
CA THR A 127 16.71 -10.44 -15.47
C THR A 127 16.84 -9.43 -14.35
N VAL A 128 16.36 -9.79 -13.16
CA VAL A 128 16.56 -9.03 -11.92
C VAL A 128 17.09 -9.94 -10.82
N GLU A 129 17.64 -9.36 -9.75
CA GLU A 129 18.26 -10.13 -8.66
C GLU A 129 17.23 -10.62 -7.63
N SER A 130 16.07 -9.97 -7.54
CA SER A 130 15.01 -10.34 -6.60
C SER A 130 13.60 -10.13 -7.15
N TRP A 131 12.65 -10.82 -6.54
CA TRP A 131 11.24 -10.68 -6.90
C TRP A 131 10.69 -9.29 -6.59
N GLN A 132 11.20 -8.63 -5.55
CA GLN A 132 10.80 -7.28 -5.18
C GLN A 132 11.19 -6.26 -6.26
N GLU A 133 12.38 -6.38 -6.86
CA GLU A 133 12.81 -5.56 -7.99
C GLU A 133 11.89 -5.77 -9.21
N LYS A 134 11.49 -7.02 -9.47
CA LYS A 134 10.50 -7.35 -10.49
C LYS A 134 9.16 -6.66 -10.20
N GLN A 135 8.63 -6.74 -8.98
CA GLN A 135 7.35 -6.10 -8.63
C GLN A 135 7.42 -4.58 -8.73
N LEU A 136 8.50 -3.97 -8.24
CA LEU A 136 8.70 -2.54 -8.34
C LEU A 136 8.73 -2.08 -9.80
N THR A 137 9.45 -2.82 -10.66
CA THR A 137 9.47 -2.59 -12.11
C THR A 137 8.04 -2.64 -12.67
N GLU A 138 7.27 -3.67 -12.30
CA GLU A 138 5.89 -3.81 -12.75
C GLU A 138 5.00 -2.65 -12.28
N GLU A 139 5.09 -2.22 -11.02
CA GLU A 139 4.32 -1.08 -10.49
C GLU A 139 4.64 0.23 -11.21
N VAL A 140 5.92 0.49 -11.51
CA VAL A 140 6.31 1.69 -12.28
C VAL A 140 5.64 1.69 -13.65
N VAL A 141 5.67 0.55 -14.35
CA VAL A 141 5.06 0.43 -15.69
C VAL A 141 3.53 0.51 -15.64
N LYS A 142 2.90 -0.11 -14.64
CA LYS A 142 1.44 -0.04 -14.44
C LYS A 142 0.94 1.39 -14.19
N SER A 143 1.81 2.24 -13.64
CA SER A 143 1.55 3.65 -13.36
C SER A 143 1.76 4.58 -14.55
N VAL A 144 1.98 4.05 -15.77
CA VAL A 144 2.14 4.84 -16.99
C VAL A 144 0.83 4.91 -17.78
N LYS A 145 0.43 6.14 -18.12
CA LYS A 145 -0.74 6.47 -18.95
C LYS A 145 -0.66 5.80 -20.31
N GLY A 146 -1.75 5.15 -20.71
CA GLY A 146 -1.87 4.41 -21.98
C GLY A 146 -1.53 2.92 -21.88
N VAL A 147 -0.97 2.44 -20.76
CA VAL A 147 -0.77 1.01 -20.54
C VAL A 147 -2.11 0.31 -20.32
N ARG A 148 -2.44 -0.63 -21.22
CA ARG A 148 -3.67 -1.44 -21.17
C ARG A 148 -3.47 -2.75 -20.42
N SER A 149 -2.32 -3.38 -20.60
CA SER A 149 -1.96 -4.60 -19.89
C SER A 149 -0.46 -4.71 -19.80
N LEU A 150 -0.01 -5.41 -18.77
CA LEU A 150 1.40 -5.69 -18.54
C LEU A 150 1.61 -7.20 -18.54
N ARG A 151 2.48 -7.66 -19.43
CA ARG A 151 2.98 -9.03 -19.43
C ARG A 151 4.43 -9.03 -18.99
N SER A 152 4.68 -9.51 -17.78
CA SER A 152 6.02 -9.66 -17.23
C SER A 152 6.60 -11.02 -17.61
N ARG A 153 7.74 -11.01 -18.30
CA ARG A 153 8.60 -12.17 -18.56
C ARG A 153 10.00 -11.91 -17.98
N ILE A 154 10.04 -11.20 -16.86
CA ILE A 154 11.26 -10.94 -16.10
C ILE A 154 11.61 -12.20 -15.32
N HIS A 155 12.84 -12.68 -15.49
CA HIS A 155 13.40 -13.80 -14.74
C HIS A 155 14.07 -13.28 -13.46
N VAL A 156 13.77 -13.89 -12.32
CA VAL A 156 14.46 -13.61 -11.05
C VAL A 156 15.65 -14.56 -10.98
N ASN A 157 16.86 -14.02 -10.88
CA ASN A 157 18.09 -14.79 -10.76
C ASN A 157 18.87 -14.32 -9.52
N PRO A 158 18.65 -14.95 -8.35
CA PRO A 158 19.34 -14.58 -7.12
C PRO A 158 20.86 -14.78 -7.25
N MET A 159 21.65 -13.82 -6.75
CA MET A 159 23.12 -13.87 -6.86
C MET A 159 23.77 -15.01 -6.08
N ALA A 160 23.10 -15.58 -5.08
CA ALA A 160 23.67 -16.61 -4.21
C ALA A 160 22.66 -17.73 -3.95
N SER A 161 23.15 -18.98 -4.06
CA SER A 161 22.44 -20.16 -3.59
C SER A 161 22.49 -20.18 -2.06
N ARG A 162 21.31 -20.26 -1.42
CA ARG A 162 21.14 -20.35 0.03
C ARG A 162 20.53 -21.70 0.38
N PRO A 163 20.92 -22.32 1.51
CA PRO A 163 20.28 -23.56 1.94
C PRO A 163 18.82 -23.29 2.31
N ASP A 164 17.93 -24.23 1.97
CA ASP A 164 16.48 -24.08 2.19
C ASP A 164 16.13 -23.80 3.65
N SER A 165 16.88 -24.36 4.61
CA SER A 165 16.67 -24.11 6.04
C SER A 165 16.90 -22.64 6.43
N GLU A 166 17.81 -21.94 5.76
CA GLU A 166 18.02 -20.50 5.98
C GLU A 166 16.93 -19.66 5.32
N ILE A 167 16.43 -20.09 4.16
CA ILE A 167 15.30 -19.47 3.47
C ILE A 167 14.07 -19.58 4.36
N GLU A 168 13.73 -20.80 4.81
CA GLU A 168 12.61 -21.08 5.70
C GLU A 168 12.67 -20.24 6.98
N ALA A 169 13.82 -20.24 7.67
CA ALA A 169 14.01 -19.46 8.89
C ALA A 169 13.92 -17.93 8.68
N GLU A 170 14.24 -17.44 7.49
CA GLU A 170 14.07 -16.03 7.13
C GLU A 170 12.60 -15.71 6.86
N ILE A 171 11.91 -16.52 6.05
CA ILE A 171 10.51 -16.27 5.76
C ILE A 171 9.67 -16.35 7.03
N LEU A 172 9.90 -17.35 7.89
CA LEU A 172 9.21 -17.44 9.18
C LEU A 172 9.40 -16.16 10.01
N ARG A 173 10.63 -15.61 10.04
CA ARG A 173 10.89 -14.33 10.73
C ARG A 173 10.15 -13.17 10.10
N ARG A 174 10.02 -13.12 8.78
CA ARG A 174 9.26 -12.07 8.08
C ARG A 174 7.78 -12.15 8.38
N LEU A 175 7.16 -13.32 8.24
CA LEU A 175 5.75 -13.52 8.61
C LEU A 175 5.50 -13.16 10.08
N GLN A 176 6.43 -13.50 10.98
CA GLN A 176 6.38 -13.10 12.39
C GLN A 176 6.56 -11.60 12.60
N SER A 177 7.22 -10.90 11.69
CA SER A 177 7.53 -9.47 11.84
C SER A 177 6.56 -8.56 11.10
N ASP A 178 5.74 -9.09 10.18
CA ASP A 178 4.67 -8.33 9.55
C ASP A 178 3.48 -8.22 10.51
N VAL A 179 3.02 -6.99 10.73
CA VAL A 179 1.86 -6.64 11.54
C VAL A 179 0.53 -7.04 10.90
N TRP A 180 0.52 -7.30 9.59
CA TRP A 180 -0.68 -7.64 8.82
C TRP A 180 -0.89 -9.13 8.59
N VAL A 181 0.03 -9.97 9.10
CA VAL A 181 0.02 -11.43 8.90
C VAL A 181 -0.04 -12.15 10.25
N HIS A 182 -0.93 -13.13 10.37
CA HIS A 182 -1.00 -14.05 11.50
C HIS A 182 -0.26 -15.35 11.17
N GLU A 183 1.03 -15.39 11.50
CA GLU A 183 1.92 -16.51 11.17
C GLU A 183 1.49 -17.85 11.78
N SER A 184 0.81 -17.82 12.94
CA SER A 184 0.49 -19.04 13.71
C SER A 184 -0.44 -20.02 12.98
N LEU A 185 -1.15 -19.55 11.96
CA LEU A 185 -2.05 -20.35 11.13
C LEU A 185 -1.45 -20.70 9.76
N ILE A 186 -0.20 -20.29 9.51
CA ILE A 186 0.50 -20.48 8.25
C ILE A 186 1.63 -21.50 8.45
N GLY A 187 1.48 -22.67 7.83
CA GLY A 187 2.55 -23.65 7.66
C GLY A 187 3.37 -23.36 6.40
N MET A 188 4.63 -23.81 6.37
CA MET A 188 5.55 -23.60 5.26
C MET A 188 6.37 -24.84 4.94
N MET A 189 6.74 -24.98 3.68
CA MET A 189 7.76 -25.91 3.22
C MET A 189 8.66 -25.21 2.19
N VAL A 190 9.96 -25.42 2.28
CA VAL A 190 10.93 -24.92 1.30
C VAL A 190 11.73 -26.10 0.74
N GLU A 191 11.73 -26.25 -0.58
CA GLU A 191 12.53 -27.26 -1.28
C GLU A 191 13.17 -26.64 -2.53
N LYS A 192 14.51 -26.60 -2.55
CA LYS A 192 15.33 -26.03 -3.63
C LYS A 192 14.90 -24.63 -4.03
N GLY A 193 14.60 -23.78 -3.05
CA GLY A 193 14.09 -22.42 -3.26
C GLY A 193 12.64 -22.33 -3.74
N HIS A 194 11.90 -23.43 -3.85
CA HIS A 194 10.44 -23.40 -4.04
C HIS A 194 9.76 -23.40 -2.67
N VAL A 195 8.96 -22.38 -2.42
CA VAL A 195 8.24 -22.20 -1.16
C VAL A 195 6.77 -22.57 -1.36
N THR A 196 6.20 -23.35 -0.44
CA THR A 196 4.76 -23.59 -0.39
C THR A 196 4.21 -23.15 0.96
N LEU A 197 3.24 -22.22 0.96
CA LEU A 197 2.50 -21.83 2.16
C LEU A 197 1.19 -22.60 2.25
N THR A 198 0.85 -23.07 3.46
CA THR A 198 -0.32 -23.90 3.76
C THR A 198 -1.04 -23.39 5.00
N GLY A 199 -2.30 -23.77 5.19
CA GLY A 199 -3.08 -23.40 6.37
C GLY A 199 -4.20 -22.41 6.05
N THR A 200 -4.41 -21.44 6.94
CA THR A 200 -5.59 -20.55 6.89
C THR A 200 -5.20 -19.10 7.16
N VAL A 201 -5.77 -18.18 6.40
CA VAL A 201 -5.64 -16.73 6.58
C VAL A 201 -7.02 -16.08 6.65
N GLY A 202 -7.13 -14.92 7.29
CA GLY A 202 -8.40 -14.25 7.57
C GLY A 202 -8.94 -13.39 6.42
N SER A 203 -8.15 -13.13 5.38
CA SER A 203 -8.56 -12.33 4.22
C SER A 203 -7.69 -12.58 3.00
N LEU A 204 -8.18 -12.20 1.82
CA LEU A 204 -7.40 -12.25 0.59
C LEU A 204 -6.21 -11.26 0.62
N ALA A 205 -6.35 -10.11 1.30
CA ALA A 205 -5.25 -9.18 1.54
C ALA A 205 -4.12 -9.81 2.37
N GLU A 206 -4.44 -10.46 3.49
CA GLU A 206 -3.45 -11.20 4.29
C GLU A 206 -2.78 -12.33 3.50
N LYS A 207 -3.54 -13.06 2.68
CA LYS A 207 -2.98 -14.07 1.75
C LYS A 207 -1.91 -13.45 0.84
N HIS A 208 -2.17 -12.24 0.34
CA HIS A 208 -1.23 -11.51 -0.51
C HIS A 208 -0.01 -10.99 0.25
N SER A 209 -0.17 -10.52 1.50
CA SER A 209 0.95 -10.15 2.37
C SER A 209 1.85 -11.36 2.66
N ALA A 210 1.27 -12.50 3.04
CA ALA A 210 2.03 -13.74 3.28
C ALA A 210 2.80 -14.21 2.03
N TYR A 211 2.18 -14.13 0.84
CA TYR A 211 2.85 -14.38 -0.43
C TYR A 211 4.04 -13.44 -0.66
N THR A 212 3.86 -12.15 -0.40
CA THR A 212 4.90 -11.12 -0.56
C THR A 212 6.06 -11.33 0.41
N ASP A 213 5.76 -11.70 1.66
CA ASP A 213 6.77 -11.97 2.69
C ASP A 213 7.57 -13.25 2.46
N ALA A 214 7.00 -14.21 1.72
CA ALA A 214 7.70 -15.42 1.32
C ALA A 214 8.79 -15.19 0.29
N TRP A 215 8.82 -14.05 -0.39
CA TRP A 215 9.91 -13.71 -1.27
C TRP A 215 11.12 -13.19 -0.48
N VAL A 216 12.10 -14.06 -0.28
CA VAL A 216 13.42 -13.71 0.27
C VAL A 216 14.51 -14.11 -0.71
N SER A 217 15.74 -13.64 -0.48
CA SER A 217 16.88 -14.03 -1.30
C SER A 217 17.01 -15.56 -1.33
N GLY A 218 17.16 -16.15 -2.52
CA GLY A 218 17.21 -17.60 -2.72
C GLY A 218 15.88 -18.26 -3.11
N VAL A 219 14.75 -17.54 -3.02
CA VAL A 219 13.44 -18.05 -3.46
C VAL A 219 13.28 -17.91 -4.97
N ILE A 220 12.84 -18.98 -5.61
CA ILE A 220 12.60 -19.09 -7.06
C ILE A 220 11.10 -18.95 -7.36
N GLU A 221 10.26 -19.54 -6.50
CA GLU A 221 8.82 -19.59 -6.66
C GLU A 221 8.14 -19.68 -5.29
N VAL A 222 6.96 -19.07 -5.18
CA VAL A 222 6.10 -19.16 -4.00
C VAL A 222 4.72 -19.63 -4.43
N ASN A 223 4.30 -20.79 -3.91
CA ASN A 223 2.96 -21.33 -4.07
C ASN A 223 2.12 -21.04 -2.81
N VAL A 224 0.99 -20.36 -2.99
CA VAL A 224 0.03 -20.04 -1.91
C VAL A 224 -1.36 -20.62 -2.16
N ASP A 225 -1.52 -21.45 -3.19
CA ASP A 225 -2.80 -22.12 -3.48
C ASP A 225 -3.32 -22.93 -2.27
N PRO A 226 -2.47 -23.62 -1.48
CA PRO A 226 -2.91 -24.34 -0.30
C PRO A 226 -3.35 -23.47 0.89
N LEU A 227 -3.17 -22.14 0.84
CA LEU A 227 -3.74 -21.23 1.84
C LEU A 227 -5.23 -21.04 1.59
N THR A 228 -6.03 -21.36 2.61
CA THR A 228 -7.48 -21.14 2.62
C THR A 228 -7.81 -19.78 3.23
N VAL A 229 -8.76 -19.06 2.64
CA VAL A 229 -9.24 -17.77 3.17
C VAL A 229 -10.54 -18.01 3.93
N GLU A 230 -10.51 -17.83 5.24
CA GLU A 230 -11.66 -18.01 6.11
C GLU A 230 -11.79 -16.81 7.06
N TRP A 231 -12.82 -16.00 6.87
CA TRP A 231 -13.02 -14.77 7.65
C TRP A 231 -13.24 -15.03 9.15
N TRP A 232 -13.70 -16.23 9.53
CA TRP A 232 -13.86 -16.66 10.92
C TRP A 232 -12.59 -17.29 11.51
N ALA A 233 -11.53 -17.55 10.73
CA ALA A 233 -10.20 -17.81 11.31
C ALA A 233 -9.77 -16.66 12.24
N ARG A 234 -10.49 -15.55 12.08
CA ARG A 234 -10.50 -14.30 12.79
C ARG A 234 -11.60 -14.18 13.87
N ASP A 235 -12.40 -15.16 14.29
CA ASP A 235 -13.21 -14.99 15.54
C ASP A 235 -12.29 -14.73 16.79
N ARG A 236 -10.98 -14.94 16.58
CA ARG A 236 -9.82 -14.52 17.37
C ARG A 236 -8.97 -13.43 16.65
N MET A 237 -9.59 -12.36 16.09
CA MET A 237 -8.98 -11.38 15.13
C MET A 237 -7.73 -10.65 15.60
N LEU A 238 -7.43 -10.71 16.89
CA LEU A 238 -6.23 -10.09 17.40
C LEU A 238 -5.15 -11.15 17.38
N ARG A 239 -4.07 -10.87 16.63
CA ARG A 239 -2.76 -11.40 17.01
C ARG A 239 -2.65 -11.17 18.51
N ASN A 240 -2.32 -12.18 19.31
CA ASN A 240 -2.31 -11.98 20.75
C ASN A 240 -1.41 -10.75 20.97
N PRO A 241 -1.88 -9.72 21.67
CA PRO A 241 -1.09 -8.51 21.89
C PRO A 241 0.34 -8.77 22.38
N GLN A 242 0.54 -9.87 23.10
CA GLN A 242 1.85 -10.36 23.53
C GLN A 242 2.75 -10.77 22.36
N ASP A 243 2.19 -11.20 21.23
CA ASP A 243 2.91 -11.55 19.99
C ASP A 243 3.33 -10.28 19.21
N LEU A 244 2.62 -9.16 19.41
CA LEU A 244 3.03 -7.85 18.89
C LEU A 244 4.18 -7.23 19.70
N PHE A 245 4.46 -7.77 20.88
CA PHE A 245 5.60 -7.38 21.69
C PHE A 245 6.87 -8.07 21.20
N SER A 246 7.88 -7.26 20.95
CA SER A 246 9.21 -7.73 20.63
C SER A 246 10.22 -6.86 21.36
N SER A 247 11.29 -7.48 21.88
CA SER A 247 12.37 -6.72 22.51
C SER A 247 12.99 -5.78 21.48
N ASP A 248 13.41 -4.59 21.91
CA ASP A 248 14.03 -3.61 21.02
C ASP A 248 15.18 -4.19 20.17
N THR A 249 15.93 -5.16 20.72
CA THR A 249 17.00 -5.85 19.99
C THR A 249 16.45 -6.72 18.84
N ARG A 250 15.37 -7.46 19.08
CA ARG A 250 14.72 -8.29 18.05
C ARG A 250 14.01 -7.40 17.03
N THR A 251 13.29 -6.37 17.48
CA THR A 251 12.63 -5.38 16.63
C THR A 251 13.63 -4.65 15.73
N ALA A 252 14.76 -4.17 16.29
CA ALA A 252 15.81 -3.52 15.51
C ALA A 252 16.44 -4.44 14.45
N ARG A 253 16.48 -5.76 14.70
CA ARG A 253 16.94 -6.75 13.71
C ARG A 253 15.90 -6.96 12.61
N ALA A 254 14.62 -7.11 12.98
CA ALA A 254 13.52 -7.24 12.05
C ALA A 254 13.42 -6.03 11.10
N ILE A 255 13.52 -4.80 11.64
CA ILE A 255 13.54 -3.58 10.82
C ILE A 255 14.72 -3.60 9.85
N ARG A 256 15.95 -3.86 10.32
CA ARG A 256 17.13 -3.91 9.43
C ARG A 256 16.95 -4.91 8.29
N THR A 257 16.39 -6.06 8.62
CA THR A 257 16.09 -7.11 7.64
C THR A 257 15.03 -6.62 6.64
N ALA A 258 13.91 -6.07 7.11
CA ALA A 258 12.85 -5.57 6.25
C ALA A 258 13.33 -4.45 5.31
N LEU A 259 14.15 -3.52 5.81
CA LEU A 259 14.75 -2.44 5.01
C LEU A 259 15.72 -2.96 3.94
N GLU A 260 16.45 -4.04 4.22
CA GLU A 260 17.37 -4.66 3.25
C GLU A 260 16.65 -5.26 2.04
N TYR A 261 15.42 -5.73 2.24
CA TYR A 261 14.59 -6.35 1.20
C TYR A 261 13.63 -5.40 0.49
N ASP A 262 13.45 -4.17 0.98
CA ASP A 262 12.60 -3.19 0.30
C ASP A 262 13.36 -2.60 -0.90
N PRO A 263 12.96 -2.89 -2.15
CA PRO A 263 13.70 -2.47 -3.34
C PRO A 263 13.66 -0.94 -3.53
N ARG A 264 12.74 -0.24 -2.83
CA ARG A 264 12.64 1.22 -2.84
C ARG A 264 13.75 1.87 -2.02
N ILE A 265 14.49 1.09 -1.24
CA ILE A 265 15.52 1.53 -0.32
C ILE A 265 16.85 0.97 -0.82
N GLU A 266 17.84 1.83 -1.06
CA GLU A 266 19.17 1.37 -1.40
C GLU A 266 19.79 0.62 -0.22
N ARG A 267 20.35 -0.57 -0.47
CA ARG A 267 20.81 -1.57 0.52
C ARG A 267 21.84 -1.05 1.56
N ALA A 268 22.37 0.17 1.42
CA ALA A 268 23.42 0.71 2.30
C ALA A 268 23.06 2.09 2.86
N GLY A 269 23.16 2.23 4.18
CA GLY A 269 23.28 3.55 4.82
C GLY A 269 22.15 3.98 5.76
N ILE A 270 21.26 3.06 6.18
CA ILE A 270 20.28 3.33 7.25
C ILE A 270 20.67 2.57 8.51
N ASP A 271 21.03 3.33 9.55
CA ASP A 271 21.21 2.85 10.91
C ASP A 271 19.86 2.84 11.65
N VAL A 272 19.59 1.73 12.32
CA VAL A 272 18.36 1.51 13.08
C VAL A 272 18.68 1.35 14.55
N ARG A 273 17.99 2.13 15.40
CA ARG A 273 17.95 1.93 16.85
C ARG A 273 16.50 1.88 17.30
N VAL A 274 16.19 1.04 18.28
CA VAL A 274 14.86 0.98 18.88
C VAL A 274 15.01 1.20 20.37
N ILE A 275 14.16 2.06 20.93
CA ILE A 275 14.10 2.38 22.36
C ILE A 275 12.62 2.42 22.75
N ASP A 276 12.20 1.48 23.59
CA ASP A 276 10.82 1.33 24.08
C ASP A 276 9.82 1.30 22.91
N GLY A 277 10.11 0.48 21.90
CA GLY A 277 9.33 0.39 20.67
C GLY A 277 9.41 1.62 19.74
N THR A 278 10.14 2.68 20.11
CA THR A 278 10.39 3.82 19.21
C THR A 278 11.59 3.54 18.32
N ALA A 279 11.34 3.27 17.04
CA ALA A 279 12.36 3.13 16.02
C ALA A 279 12.91 4.51 15.62
N ILE A 280 14.23 4.66 15.70
CA ILE A 280 14.99 5.84 15.30
C ILE A 280 15.81 5.44 14.09
N LEU A 281 15.48 6.03 12.94
CA LEU A 281 16.18 5.81 11.68
C LEU A 281 17.11 6.98 11.42
N THR A 282 18.39 6.70 11.22
CA THR A 282 19.39 7.69 10.79
C THR A 282 20.12 7.15 9.58
N GLY A 283 20.61 8.03 8.71
CA GLY A 283 21.26 7.53 7.51
C GLY A 283 21.27 8.52 6.37
N ILE A 284 21.64 8.02 5.19
CA ILE A 284 21.62 8.75 3.94
C ILE A 284 20.90 7.91 2.89
N VAL A 285 19.99 8.53 2.14
CA VAL A 285 19.36 7.96 0.95
C VAL A 285 19.41 8.96 -0.20
N ASN A 286 19.20 8.51 -1.43
CA ASN A 286 19.38 9.35 -2.62
C ASN A 286 18.13 10.14 -3.03
N ASN A 287 16.95 9.79 -2.50
CA ASN A 287 15.70 10.46 -2.82
C ASN A 287 14.72 10.39 -1.64
N THR A 288 13.70 11.24 -1.65
CA THR A 288 12.74 11.31 -0.54
C THR A 288 11.76 10.12 -0.53
N ALA A 289 11.46 9.50 -1.67
CA ALA A 289 10.63 8.28 -1.70
C ALA A 289 11.29 7.13 -0.91
N ALA A 290 12.60 6.92 -1.03
CA ALA A 290 13.34 5.94 -0.24
C ALA A 290 13.30 6.24 1.26
N LYS A 291 13.34 7.53 1.63
CA LYS A 291 13.19 7.96 3.02
C LYS A 291 11.80 7.61 3.58
N HIS A 292 10.74 7.82 2.81
CA HIS A 292 9.37 7.47 3.22
C HIS A 292 9.13 5.97 3.21
N ALA A 293 9.65 5.25 2.21
CA ALA A 293 9.63 3.79 2.17
C ALA A 293 10.28 3.18 3.42
N ALA A 294 11.42 3.72 3.87
CA ALA A 294 12.06 3.27 5.10
C ALA A 294 11.18 3.45 6.34
N GLU A 295 10.45 4.56 6.42
CA GLU A 295 9.51 4.81 7.52
C GLU A 295 8.29 3.89 7.46
N GLU A 296 7.72 3.67 6.28
CA GLU A 296 6.60 2.76 6.06
C GLU A 296 6.99 1.31 6.42
N THR A 297 8.10 0.81 5.86
CA THR A 297 8.62 -0.54 6.11
C THR A 297 8.96 -0.75 7.59
N THR A 298 9.52 0.27 8.25
CA THR A 298 9.76 0.22 9.69
C THR A 298 8.45 0.18 10.48
N MET A 299 7.43 0.93 10.06
CA MET A 299 6.15 0.93 10.77
C MET A 299 5.41 -0.40 10.69
N ASN A 300 5.54 -1.10 9.57
CA ASN A 300 4.92 -2.41 9.36
C ASN A 300 5.66 -3.53 10.09
N THR A 301 6.68 -3.21 10.92
CA THR A 301 7.43 -4.19 11.70
C THR A 301 6.87 -4.33 13.11
N VAL A 302 6.62 -5.56 13.56
CA VAL A 302 6.22 -5.90 14.93
C VAL A 302 7.15 -5.29 15.98
N GLY A 303 6.56 -4.79 17.06
CA GLY A 303 7.26 -4.08 18.14
C GLY A 303 7.58 -2.61 17.85
N VAL A 304 7.27 -2.09 16.65
CA VAL A 304 7.40 -0.66 16.35
C VAL A 304 6.14 0.09 16.76
N TRP A 305 6.30 0.92 17.79
CA TRP A 305 5.29 1.87 18.26
C TRP A 305 5.33 3.19 17.48
N ARG A 306 6.53 3.71 17.23
CA ARG A 306 6.71 5.02 16.62
C ARG A 306 7.99 5.04 15.82
N VAL A 307 7.94 5.66 14.65
CA VAL A 307 9.13 5.95 13.86
C VAL A 307 9.54 7.41 14.05
N ARG A 308 10.83 7.63 14.29
CA ARG A 308 11.50 8.94 14.19
C ARG A 308 12.50 8.86 13.06
N ASN A 309 12.09 9.38 11.91
CA ASN A 309 12.87 9.31 10.68
C ASN A 309 13.79 10.53 10.52
N PHE A 310 15.07 10.36 10.88
CA PHE A 310 16.13 11.36 10.72
C PHE A 310 17.05 11.08 9.53
N ILE A 311 16.62 10.24 8.59
CA ILE A 311 17.35 9.97 7.37
C ILE A 311 17.51 11.28 6.57
N LYS A 312 18.73 11.50 6.06
CA LYS A 312 19.08 12.64 5.22
C LYS A 312 19.00 12.24 3.75
N VAL A 313 18.40 13.10 2.93
CA VAL A 313 18.32 12.87 1.48
C VAL A 313 19.51 13.57 0.79
N ARG A 314 20.27 12.84 -0.02
CA ARG A 314 21.41 13.33 -0.81
C ARG A 314 21.35 12.77 -2.23
N PRO A 315 20.74 13.48 -3.18
CA PRO A 315 20.65 13.03 -4.56
C PRO A 315 22.03 12.84 -5.21
N THR A 316 22.13 11.81 -6.03
CA THR A 316 23.31 11.49 -6.83
C THR A 316 23.51 12.47 -7.98
N ILE A 317 22.43 13.07 -8.46
CA ILE A 317 22.42 14.10 -9.51
C ILE A 317 22.06 15.47 -8.93
N ARG A 318 22.72 16.51 -9.43
CA ARG A 318 22.34 17.91 -9.15
C ARG A 318 21.66 18.47 -10.38
N LEU A 319 20.42 18.87 -10.22
CA LEU A 319 19.63 19.53 -11.26
C LEU A 319 19.45 20.99 -10.91
N THR A 320 19.32 21.84 -11.91
CA THR A 320 18.78 23.18 -11.71
C THR A 320 17.32 23.10 -11.28
N ASP A 321 16.83 24.16 -10.61
CA ASP A 321 15.43 24.22 -10.19
C ASP A 321 14.46 24.05 -11.37
N GLN A 322 14.77 24.65 -12.52
CA GLN A 322 13.94 24.53 -13.73
C GLN A 322 13.94 23.10 -14.30
N GLU A 323 15.10 22.43 -14.34
CA GLU A 323 15.18 21.04 -14.80
C GLU A 323 14.41 20.11 -13.86
N LEU A 324 14.51 20.33 -12.55
CA LEU A 324 13.78 19.53 -11.56
C LEU A 324 12.26 19.73 -11.70
N GLU A 325 11.80 20.97 -11.85
CA GLU A 325 10.38 21.28 -12.09
C GLU A 325 9.87 20.59 -13.36
N ASN A 326 10.64 20.66 -14.46
CA ASN A 326 10.28 20.04 -15.72
C ASN A 326 10.18 18.51 -15.61
N ARG A 327 11.11 17.87 -14.88
CA ARG A 327 11.07 16.41 -14.64
C ARG A 327 9.87 16.00 -13.79
N VAL A 328 9.58 16.75 -12.72
CA VAL A 328 8.40 16.49 -11.88
C VAL A 328 7.12 16.62 -12.70
N ARG A 329 7.00 17.68 -13.51
CA ARG A 329 5.86 17.88 -14.40
C ARG A 329 5.72 16.73 -15.40
N ALA A 330 6.80 16.29 -16.04
CA ALA A 330 6.78 15.16 -16.97
C ALA A 330 6.43 13.82 -16.30
N ALA A 331 6.86 13.61 -15.04
CA ALA A 331 6.49 12.43 -14.28
C ALA A 331 4.99 12.41 -13.94
N LEU A 332 4.43 13.53 -13.52
CA LEU A 332 3.01 13.68 -13.25
C LEU A 332 2.16 13.54 -14.52
N ASP A 333 2.61 14.09 -15.66
CA ASP A 333 1.90 13.97 -16.95
C ASP A 333 1.77 12.53 -17.45
N ARG A 334 2.80 11.70 -17.19
CA ARG A 334 2.76 10.27 -17.52
C ARG A 334 1.87 9.46 -16.58
N HIS A 335 1.47 9.99 -15.44
CA HIS A 335 0.64 9.23 -14.49
C HIS A 335 -0.84 9.29 -14.93
N PRO A 336 -1.56 8.16 -15.01
CA PRO A 336 -2.87 8.09 -15.64
C PRO A 336 -3.97 8.88 -14.92
N LEU A 337 -3.83 9.09 -13.60
CA LEU A 337 -4.83 9.80 -12.78
C LEU A 337 -4.54 11.28 -12.55
N ILE A 338 -3.43 11.80 -13.07
CA ILE A 338 -2.95 13.13 -12.71
C ILE A 338 -3.02 14.03 -13.94
N ASP A 339 -3.70 15.16 -13.79
CA ASP A 339 -3.56 16.28 -14.70
C ASP A 339 -2.58 17.28 -14.07
N PRO A 340 -1.36 17.43 -14.61
CA PRO A 340 -0.36 18.32 -14.05
C PRO A 340 -0.77 19.80 -14.14
N TYR A 341 -1.72 20.18 -15.00
CA TYR A 341 -2.16 21.57 -15.16
C TYR A 341 -3.07 22.06 -14.03
N GLU A 342 -3.65 21.15 -13.25
CA GLU A 342 -4.39 21.47 -12.02
C GLU A 342 -3.45 21.85 -10.86
N ILE A 343 -2.14 21.67 -11.04
CA ILE A 343 -1.14 21.76 -9.97
C ILE A 343 -0.06 22.75 -10.35
N LYS A 344 0.13 23.76 -9.51
CA LYS A 344 1.30 24.62 -9.58
C LYS A 344 2.48 23.90 -8.92
N ILE A 345 3.50 23.63 -9.73
CA ILE A 345 4.74 22.98 -9.32
C ILE A 345 5.84 24.03 -9.29
N SER A 346 6.61 24.09 -8.21
CA SER A 346 7.82 24.90 -8.14
C SER A 346 8.94 24.11 -7.46
N ALA A 347 10.18 24.36 -7.86
CA ALA A 347 11.35 23.72 -7.27
C ALA A 347 12.34 24.76 -6.76
N ARG A 348 13.00 24.45 -5.64
CA ARG A 348 14.10 25.25 -5.09
C ARG A 348 15.08 24.37 -4.32
N ASN A 349 16.34 24.32 -4.77
CA ASN A 349 17.43 23.57 -4.12
C ASN A 349 17.07 22.09 -3.87
N GLY A 350 16.47 21.43 -4.86
CA GLY A 350 16.03 20.04 -4.75
C GLY A 350 14.67 19.84 -4.06
N LYS A 351 14.13 20.87 -3.40
CA LYS A 351 12.82 20.80 -2.76
C LYS A 351 11.73 21.17 -3.75
N VAL A 352 10.65 20.38 -3.78
CA VAL A 352 9.51 20.61 -4.67
C VAL A 352 8.31 21.04 -3.85
N SER A 353 7.64 22.12 -4.24
CA SER A 353 6.38 22.56 -3.67
C SER A 353 5.24 22.29 -4.64
N LEU A 354 4.16 21.68 -4.14
CA LEU A 354 2.94 21.36 -4.89
C LEU A 354 1.78 22.18 -4.33
N GLU A 355 1.18 23.04 -5.16
CA GLU A 355 0.08 23.94 -4.79
C GLU A 355 -1.11 23.74 -5.73
N GLY A 356 -2.33 23.81 -5.21
CA GLY A 356 -3.54 23.61 -6.02
C GLY A 356 -4.74 23.12 -5.20
N TYR A 357 -5.86 22.95 -5.89
CA TYR A 357 -7.12 22.48 -5.31
C TYR A 357 -7.55 21.20 -6.02
N LEU A 358 -7.81 20.15 -5.25
CA LEU A 358 -8.17 18.83 -5.76
C LEU A 358 -9.38 18.29 -5.00
N TYR A 359 -10.15 17.40 -5.61
CA TYR A 359 -11.37 16.85 -5.01
C TYR A 359 -11.14 15.55 -4.24
N SER A 360 -9.88 15.09 -4.10
CA SER A 360 -9.58 13.75 -3.57
C SER A 360 -8.25 13.66 -2.81
N ALA A 361 -8.31 13.13 -1.58
CA ALA A 361 -7.13 12.81 -0.77
C ALA A 361 -6.25 11.71 -1.39
N ALA A 362 -6.86 10.73 -2.06
CA ALA A 362 -6.15 9.65 -2.73
C ALA A 362 -5.36 10.19 -3.94
N LYS A 363 -5.94 11.11 -4.73
CA LYS A 363 -5.26 11.78 -5.85
C LYS A 363 -4.09 12.63 -5.34
N ILE A 364 -4.27 13.39 -4.26
CA ILE A 364 -3.17 14.12 -3.59
C ILE A 364 -2.03 13.17 -3.22
N SER A 365 -2.35 12.02 -2.62
CA SER A 365 -1.35 11.03 -2.21
C SER A 365 -0.57 10.46 -3.41
N GLN A 366 -1.23 10.20 -4.54
CA GLN A 366 -0.55 9.77 -5.77
C GLN A 366 0.35 10.84 -6.37
N ILE A 367 -0.07 12.11 -6.34
CA ILE A 367 0.74 13.24 -6.82
C ILE A 367 2.02 13.36 -5.98
N VAL A 368 1.88 13.35 -4.66
CA VAL A 368 3.02 13.44 -3.74
C VAL A 368 3.97 12.27 -3.99
N ARG A 369 3.48 11.01 -3.97
CA ARG A 369 4.32 9.84 -4.24
C ARG A 369 5.01 9.88 -5.59
N THR A 370 4.31 10.31 -6.64
CA THR A 370 4.89 10.42 -7.99
C THR A 370 6.02 11.45 -8.02
N ALA A 371 5.83 12.61 -7.39
CA ALA A 371 6.86 13.64 -7.28
C ALA A 371 8.06 13.18 -6.45
N GLU A 372 7.82 12.47 -5.34
CA GLU A 372 8.87 11.95 -4.44
C GLU A 372 9.80 10.93 -5.11
N ARG A 373 9.28 10.20 -6.12
CA ARG A 373 10.03 9.21 -6.90
C ARG A 373 10.87 9.83 -8.02
N VAL A 374 10.83 11.14 -8.24
CA VAL A 374 11.64 11.78 -9.30
C VAL A 374 13.08 11.95 -8.84
N LYS A 375 14.04 11.44 -9.62
CA LYS A 375 15.48 11.65 -9.38
C LYS A 375 15.83 13.14 -9.25
N GLY A 376 16.50 13.48 -8.15
CA GLY A 376 16.90 14.85 -7.82
C GLY A 376 16.00 15.53 -6.78
N VAL A 377 14.80 14.99 -6.51
CA VAL A 377 13.91 15.50 -5.46
C VAL A 377 14.44 15.12 -4.07
N THR A 378 14.67 16.13 -3.23
CA THR A 378 15.17 15.97 -1.85
C THR A 378 14.07 16.02 -0.80
N ASP A 379 12.96 16.68 -1.11
CA ASP A 379 11.85 16.97 -0.21
C ASP A 379 10.64 17.39 -1.04
N VAL A 380 9.44 16.97 -0.65
CA VAL A 380 8.18 17.40 -1.28
C VAL A 380 7.33 18.10 -0.22
N VAL A 381 7.04 19.37 -0.46
CA VAL A 381 6.16 20.17 0.39
C VAL A 381 4.79 20.24 -0.25
N ASN A 382 3.82 19.60 0.40
CA ASN A 382 2.45 19.51 -0.09
C ASN A 382 1.58 20.65 0.48
N TYR A 383 1.14 21.56 -0.40
CA TYR A 383 0.14 22.60 -0.12
C TYR A 383 -1.17 22.38 -0.88
N LEU A 384 -1.39 21.17 -1.44
CA LEU A 384 -2.64 20.81 -2.10
C LEU A 384 -3.79 20.78 -1.10
N GLN A 385 -4.90 21.41 -1.45
CA GLN A 385 -6.10 21.46 -0.62
C GLN A 385 -7.19 20.57 -1.21
N ILE A 386 -7.95 19.94 -0.32
CA ILE A 386 -9.15 19.20 -0.71
C ILE A 386 -10.31 20.19 -0.84
N GLN A 387 -10.95 20.23 -2.00
CA GLN A 387 -12.12 21.05 -2.28
C GLN A 387 -13.33 20.13 -2.56
N SER A 388 -13.79 19.34 -1.59
CA SER A 388 -14.98 18.49 -1.82
C SER A 388 -16.26 19.33 -1.73
N PRO A 389 -17.30 19.08 -2.56
CA PRO A 389 -18.66 19.45 -2.15
C PRO A 389 -18.90 18.77 -0.80
N GLY A 390 -19.23 19.54 0.23
CA GLY A 390 -19.32 19.04 1.60
C GLY A 390 -20.33 17.90 1.70
N LYS A 391 -19.86 16.70 2.05
CA LYS A 391 -20.74 15.62 2.47
C LYS A 391 -21.42 16.00 3.77
N GLN A 392 -22.66 15.54 3.97
CA GLN A 392 -23.29 15.74 5.27
C GLN A 392 -22.58 14.89 6.33
N ASP A 393 -22.53 15.37 7.57
CA ASP A 393 -21.84 14.68 8.66
C ASP A 393 -22.34 13.24 8.86
N GLU A 394 -23.65 13.02 8.64
CA GLU A 394 -24.26 11.68 8.72
C GLU A 394 -23.72 10.75 7.64
N GLU A 395 -23.61 11.22 6.41
CA GLU A 395 -23.06 10.43 5.30
C GLU A 395 -21.59 10.06 5.57
N ILE A 396 -20.79 11.03 6.04
CA ILE A 396 -19.39 10.77 6.42
C ILE A 396 -19.35 9.73 7.54
N TRP A 397 -20.19 9.88 8.57
CA TRP A 397 -20.21 8.98 9.71
C TRP A 397 -20.57 7.54 9.31
N GLU A 398 -21.61 7.36 8.49
CA GLU A 398 -22.04 6.06 7.98
C GLU A 398 -20.94 5.39 7.14
N GLU A 399 -20.29 6.16 6.26
CA GLU A 399 -19.20 5.64 5.42
C GLU A 399 -17.97 5.25 6.23
N ILE A 400 -17.66 5.95 7.33
CA ILE A 400 -16.56 5.56 8.22
C ILE A 400 -16.89 4.25 8.92
N ARG A 401 -18.09 4.13 9.49
CA ARG A 401 -18.53 2.89 10.16
C ARG A 401 -18.50 1.70 9.22
N ARG A 402 -18.99 1.88 7.99
CA ARG A 402 -18.94 0.85 6.96
C ARG A 402 -17.50 0.51 6.62
N ALA A 403 -16.64 1.51 6.37
CA ALA A 403 -15.24 1.27 6.05
C ALA A 403 -14.52 0.48 7.16
N PHE A 404 -14.75 0.84 8.42
CA PHE A 404 -14.13 0.19 9.58
C PHE A 404 -14.57 -1.27 9.71
N TRP A 405 -15.88 -1.53 9.65
CA TRP A 405 -16.43 -2.87 9.79
C TRP A 405 -15.94 -3.83 8.70
N TRP A 406 -15.88 -3.36 7.46
CA TRP A 406 -15.53 -4.21 6.32
C TRP A 406 -14.02 -4.39 6.13
N ASP A 407 -13.19 -3.58 6.80
CA ASP A 407 -11.74 -3.74 6.73
C ASP A 407 -11.28 -4.91 7.62
N PRO A 408 -10.64 -5.94 7.05
CA PRO A 408 -10.17 -7.10 7.79
C PRO A 408 -9.06 -6.77 8.79
N HIS A 409 -8.35 -5.65 8.61
CA HIS A 409 -7.20 -5.34 9.45
C HIS A 409 -7.51 -4.35 10.58
N LEU A 410 -8.75 -3.90 10.71
CA LEU A 410 -9.15 -2.95 11.74
C LEU A 410 -10.05 -3.64 12.77
N TYR A 411 -9.63 -3.64 14.04
CA TYR A 411 -10.53 -3.94 15.14
C TYR A 411 -11.30 -2.68 15.57
N ASP A 412 -12.58 -2.60 15.21
CA ASP A 412 -13.39 -1.39 15.34
C ASP A 412 -14.34 -1.37 16.55
N GLN A 413 -14.44 -2.46 17.32
CA GLN A 413 -15.43 -2.61 18.41
C GLN A 413 -15.30 -1.54 19.50
N ASP A 414 -14.07 -1.10 19.78
CA ASP A 414 -13.78 -0.10 20.82
C ASP A 414 -13.59 1.32 20.26
N ILE A 415 -13.96 1.56 19.00
CA ILE A 415 -13.82 2.87 18.34
C ILE A 415 -15.17 3.59 18.29
N THR A 416 -15.20 4.78 18.88
CA THR A 416 -16.28 5.76 18.74
C THR A 416 -15.92 6.77 17.66
N VAL A 417 -16.80 6.94 16.69
CA VAL A 417 -16.67 7.92 15.60
C VAL A 417 -17.66 9.05 15.83
N ILE A 418 -17.17 10.28 15.85
CA ILE A 418 -17.98 11.50 15.96
C ILE A 418 -17.66 12.37 14.75
N VAL A 419 -18.69 12.81 14.01
CA VAL A 419 -18.51 13.73 12.87
C VAL A 419 -19.28 15.02 13.15
N SER A 420 -18.61 16.16 12.93
CA SER A 420 -19.24 17.48 13.02
C SER A 420 -18.58 18.49 12.07
N ASN A 421 -19.36 19.06 11.17
CA ASN A 421 -18.94 19.97 10.09
C ASN A 421 -17.72 19.41 9.32
N GLY A 422 -17.79 18.17 8.86
CA GLY A 422 -16.72 17.48 8.15
C GLY A 422 -15.49 17.10 9.01
N ILE A 423 -15.49 17.47 10.30
CA ILE A 423 -14.43 17.12 11.24
C ILE A 423 -14.78 15.79 11.91
N VAL A 424 -13.96 14.78 11.66
CA VAL A 424 -14.05 13.47 12.29
C VAL A 424 -13.20 13.47 13.56
N THR A 425 -13.76 12.96 14.66
CA THR A 425 -13.03 12.66 15.89
C THR A 425 -13.17 11.18 16.18
N LEU A 426 -12.03 10.49 16.34
CA LEU A 426 -11.96 9.07 16.68
C LEU A 426 -11.53 8.94 18.15
N GLU A 427 -12.34 8.33 18.99
CA GLU A 427 -12.10 8.13 20.42
C GLU A 427 -12.28 6.65 20.81
N GLY A 428 -11.66 6.24 21.92
CA GLY A 428 -11.69 4.86 22.39
C GLY A 428 -10.32 4.20 22.41
N THR A 429 -10.28 2.88 22.32
CA THR A 429 -9.04 2.10 22.36
C THR A 429 -8.84 1.30 21.11
N ILE A 430 -7.58 1.10 20.73
CA ILE A 430 -7.23 0.28 19.57
C ILE A 430 -6.00 -0.58 19.90
N PRO A 431 -5.89 -1.82 19.39
CA PRO A 431 -4.80 -2.70 19.75
C PRO A 431 -3.43 -2.12 19.34
N SER A 432 -3.27 -1.78 18.07
CA SER A 432 -1.97 -1.38 17.51
C SER A 432 -1.94 0.03 16.93
N ILE A 433 -0.75 0.61 16.81
CA ILE A 433 -0.53 1.90 16.15
C ILE A 433 -0.76 1.83 14.63
N VAL A 434 -0.61 0.63 14.06
CA VAL A 434 -0.82 0.37 12.65
C VAL A 434 -2.32 0.48 12.34
N GLU A 435 -3.15 -0.16 13.15
CA GLU A 435 -4.61 0.03 13.13
C GLU A 435 -5.02 1.47 13.43
N TRP A 436 -4.33 2.16 14.36
CA TRP A 436 -4.58 3.57 14.63
C TRP A 436 -4.41 4.43 13.38
N ARG A 437 -3.38 4.14 12.56
CA ARG A 437 -3.15 4.84 11.29
C ARG A 437 -4.22 4.47 10.26
N LEU A 438 -4.51 3.18 10.13
CA LEU A 438 -5.54 2.68 9.22
C LEU A 438 -6.90 3.33 9.52
N ALA A 439 -7.32 3.41 10.78
CA ALA A 439 -8.55 4.09 11.18
C ALA A 439 -8.59 5.56 10.72
N ARG A 440 -7.47 6.27 10.84
CA ARG A 440 -7.36 7.66 10.37
C ARG A 440 -7.41 7.75 8.84
N GLU A 441 -6.80 6.82 8.13
CA GLU A 441 -6.78 6.79 6.67
C GLU A 441 -8.16 6.47 6.11
N LEU A 442 -8.81 5.41 6.59
CA LEU A 442 -10.19 5.07 6.26
C LEU A 442 -11.13 6.26 6.56
N ALA A 443 -10.96 6.94 7.70
CA ALA A 443 -11.76 8.12 8.02
C ALA A 443 -11.59 9.29 7.03
N LYS A 444 -10.39 9.47 6.47
CA LYS A 444 -10.16 10.46 5.41
C LYS A 444 -10.73 10.00 4.07
N GLU A 445 -10.55 8.73 3.72
CA GLU A 445 -11.07 8.16 2.48
C GLU A 445 -12.61 8.18 2.43
N SER A 446 -13.27 8.03 3.57
CA SER A 446 -14.74 8.15 3.70
C SER A 446 -15.27 9.59 3.55
N GLY A 447 -14.41 10.59 3.43
CA GLY A 447 -14.80 12.00 3.21
C GLY A 447 -14.58 12.93 4.40
N GLY A 448 -13.89 12.49 5.46
CA GLY A 448 -13.51 13.37 6.56
C GLY A 448 -12.49 14.43 6.13
N GLU A 449 -12.90 15.70 6.12
CA GLU A 449 -12.04 16.83 5.75
C GLU A 449 -10.86 16.99 6.71
N ARG A 450 -11.10 16.74 7.99
CA ARG A 450 -10.08 16.73 9.03
C ARG A 450 -10.37 15.65 10.05
N VAL A 451 -9.35 14.83 10.35
CA VAL A 451 -9.47 13.72 11.29
C VAL A 451 -8.63 14.00 12.54
N HIS A 452 -9.30 14.19 13.67
CA HIS A 452 -8.72 14.20 15.01
C HIS A 452 -8.71 12.78 15.56
N ASN A 453 -7.61 12.08 15.33
CA ASN A 453 -7.45 10.75 15.89
C ASN A 453 -6.95 10.83 17.34
N ARG A 454 -7.84 10.55 18.30
CA ARG A 454 -7.59 10.51 19.75
C ARG A 454 -7.67 9.10 20.32
N LEU A 455 -7.61 8.08 19.44
CA LEU A 455 -7.58 6.69 19.87
C LEU A 455 -6.36 6.44 20.77
N THR A 456 -6.60 5.74 21.87
CA THR A 456 -5.55 5.28 22.77
C THR A 456 -5.09 3.90 22.32
N VAL A 457 -3.83 3.77 21.97
CA VAL A 457 -3.29 2.46 21.59
C VAL A 457 -3.01 1.66 22.86
N GLN A 458 -3.62 0.49 22.98
CA GLN A 458 -3.51 -0.38 24.16
C GLN A 458 -2.07 -0.86 24.37
N TYR A 459 -1.34 -1.15 23.30
CA TYR A 459 0.04 -1.65 23.34
C TYR A 459 1.05 -0.56 22.93
N GLY A 460 1.01 0.57 23.65
CA GLY A 460 1.90 1.74 23.47
C GLY A 460 3.05 1.83 24.49
N PRO A 461 3.73 2.99 24.65
CA PRO A 461 4.97 3.14 25.44
C PRO A 461 4.90 2.65 26.88
N GLY A 462 3.74 2.81 27.54
CA GLY A 462 3.51 2.35 28.91
C GLY A 462 3.53 0.82 29.07
N PHE A 463 3.30 0.09 27.98
CA PHE A 463 3.40 -1.36 27.89
C PHE A 463 4.86 -1.83 27.71
N TYR A 464 5.71 -1.01 27.06
CA TYR A 464 7.13 -1.31 26.84
C TYR A 464 8.04 -0.85 27.99
N SER A 465 7.53 0.00 28.90
CA SER A 465 8.27 0.56 30.04
C SER A 465 8.24 -0.27 31.33
N THR A 466 7.57 -1.43 31.31
CA THR A 466 7.51 -2.43 32.40
C THR A 466 8.19 -3.71 31.94
#